data_AF-A0A923YY04-F1
#
_entry.id   AF-A0A923YY04-F1
#
_cell.length_a   1.000
_cell.length_b   1.000
_cell.length_c   1.000
_cell.angle_alpha   90.00
_cell.angle_beta   90.00
_cell.angle_gamma   90.00
#
_symmetry.space_group_name_H-M   'P 1'
#
loop_
_entity.id
_entity.type
_entity.pdbx_description
1 polymer ?
#
loop_
_entity_poly.entity_id
_entity_poly.type
_entity_poly.pdbx_seq_one_letter_code
_entity_poly.pdbx_strand_id
1 'polypeptide(L)'
;SVLLPQYRGHGVGHAFFDHRETRAREFGANAACFAAVIRPDDHPARPAGYQPLDAFWRKRGYAPMPGFVTELAWKEHGEAEESPKPMQYWLRRW
;
A
#
# COMPACT_ATOMS: atom_id res chain seq x y z
N SER A 1 -2.36 -5.56 -4.84
CA SER A 1 -3.80 -5.25 -4.93
C SER A 1 -4.57 -6.37 -4.25
N VAL A 2 -5.51 -6.05 -3.37
CA VAL A 2 -6.41 -7.04 -2.72
C VAL A 2 -7.60 -7.43 -3.62
N LEU A 3 -7.68 -6.85 -4.82
CA LEU A 3 -8.73 -7.15 -5.79
C LEU A 3 -8.36 -8.37 -6.62
N LEU A 4 -9.34 -9.27 -6.76
CA LEU A 4 -9.29 -10.33 -7.77
C LEU A 4 -9.13 -9.72 -9.17
N PRO A 5 -8.47 -10.41 -10.11
CA PRO A 5 -8.17 -9.89 -11.44
C PRO A 5 -9.38 -9.27 -12.15
N GLN A 6 -10.55 -9.91 -12.09
CA GLN A 6 -11.78 -9.48 -12.75
C GLN A 6 -12.39 -8.16 -12.21
N TYR A 7 -11.92 -7.67 -11.06
CA TYR A 7 -12.39 -6.40 -10.48
C TYR A 7 -11.39 -5.25 -10.69
N ARG A 8 -10.29 -5.48 -11.39
CA ARG A 8 -9.27 -4.45 -11.68
C ARG A 8 -9.72 -3.57 -12.85
N GLY A 9 -9.29 -2.31 -12.88
CA GLY A 9 -9.65 -1.37 -13.94
C GLY A 9 -11.04 -0.75 -13.81
N HIS A 10 -11.86 -1.18 -12.86
CA HIS A 10 -13.23 -0.67 -12.64
C HIS A 10 -13.31 0.49 -11.64
N GLY A 11 -12.21 1.21 -11.38
CA GLY A 11 -12.20 2.33 -10.44
C GLY A 11 -12.33 1.98 -8.95
N VAL A 12 -12.45 0.70 -8.58
CA VAL A 12 -12.64 0.25 -7.17
C VAL A 12 -11.54 0.76 -6.25
N GLY A 13 -10.29 0.79 -6.71
CA GLY A 13 -9.17 1.34 -5.93
C GLY A 13 -9.33 2.84 -5.62
N HIS A 14 -9.90 3.62 -6.56
CA HIS A 14 -10.18 5.04 -6.31
C HIS A 14 -11.28 5.19 -5.27
N ALA A 15 -12.42 4.53 -5.48
CA ALA A 15 -13.56 4.58 -4.56
C ALA A 15 -13.17 4.14 -3.13
N PHE A 16 -12.35 3.09 -3.00
CA PHE A 16 -11.86 2.62 -1.71
C PHE A 16 -11.12 3.72 -0.92
N PHE A 17 -10.22 4.46 -1.58
CA PHE A 17 -9.53 5.56 -0.93
C PHE A 17 -10.46 6.75 -0.70
N ASP A 18 -11.30 7.11 -1.67
CA ASP A 18 -12.24 8.24 -1.56
C ASP A 18 -13.14 8.09 -0.33
N HIS A 19 -13.75 6.91 -0.14
CA HIS A 19 -14.62 6.67 1.01
C HIS A 19 -13.88 6.75 2.36
N ARG A 20 -12.65 6.22 2.44
CA ARG A 20 -11.86 6.26 3.68
C ARG A 20 -11.39 7.67 4.03
N GLU A 21 -10.91 8.40 3.03
CA GLU A 21 -10.44 9.77 3.22
C GLU A 21 -11.60 10.71 3.60
N THR A 22 -12.75 10.58 2.93
CA THR A 22 -13.95 11.35 3.28
C THR A 22 -14.36 11.08 4.72
N ARG A 23 -14.45 9.81 5.12
CA ARG A 23 -14.81 9.45 6.49
C ARG A 23 -13.80 9.96 7.52
N ALA A 24 -12.51 9.91 7.22
CA ALA A 24 -11.47 10.44 8.10
C ALA A 24 -11.62 11.96 8.30
N ARG A 25 -11.86 12.71 7.22
CA ARG A 25 -12.09 14.17 7.28
C ARG A 25 -13.35 14.53 8.05
N GLU A 26 -14.44 13.76 7.90
CA GLU A 26 -15.68 13.95 8.68
C GLU A 26 -15.44 13.86 10.20
N PHE A 27 -14.46 13.06 10.63
CA PHE A 27 -14.04 12.95 12.04
C PHE A 27 -12.91 13.90 12.43
N GLY A 28 -12.60 14.89 11.60
CA GLY A 28 -11.59 15.92 11.91
C GLY A 28 -10.14 15.47 11.74
N ALA A 29 -9.88 14.35 11.05
CA ALA A 29 -8.51 13.97 10.72
C ALA A 29 -7.91 14.96 9.70
N ASN A 30 -6.66 15.38 9.95
CA ASN A 30 -5.88 16.25 9.05
C ASN A 30 -4.91 15.46 8.15
N ALA A 31 -4.93 14.13 8.24
CA ALA A 31 -4.07 13.27 7.43
C ALA A 31 -4.64 11.85 7.33
N ALA A 32 -4.17 11.13 6.31
CA ALA A 32 -4.24 9.68 6.25
C ALA A 32 -2.85 9.09 6.03
N CYS A 33 -2.59 7.98 6.71
CA CYS A 33 -1.39 7.19 6.53
C CYS A 33 -1.72 5.71 6.30
N PHE A 34 -0.79 5.01 5.66
CA PHE A 34 -0.79 3.56 5.55
C PHE A 34 0.65 3.06 5.39
N ALA A 35 0.86 1.76 5.61
CA ALA A 35 2.13 1.09 5.36
C ALA A 35 2.02 0.15 4.17
N ALA A 36 3.05 0.08 3.34
CA ALA A 36 3.16 -0.83 2.22
C ALA A 36 4.43 -1.69 2.35
N VAL A 37 4.29 -2.99 2.12
CA VAL A 37 5.43 -3.93 2.13
C VAL A 37 6.45 -3.51 1.07
N ILE A 38 7.71 -3.41 1.45
CA ILE A 38 8.82 -3.24 0.52
C ILE A 38 9.20 -4.64 0.02
N ARG A 39 8.95 -4.92 -1.26
CA ARG A 39 9.38 -6.16 -1.92
C ARG A 39 10.54 -5.86 -2.87
N PRO A 40 11.59 -6.71 -2.90
CA PRO A 40 12.64 -6.60 -3.90
C PRO A 40 12.09 -6.64 -5.33
N ASP A 41 12.74 -5.91 -6.23
CA ASP A 41 12.30 -5.84 -7.63
C ASP A 41 12.46 -7.19 -8.36
N ASP A 42 13.41 -8.00 -7.94
CA ASP A 42 13.75 -9.34 -8.43
C ASP A 42 13.05 -10.47 -7.66
N HIS A 43 12.03 -10.14 -6.85
CA HIS A 43 11.32 -11.14 -6.05
C HIS A 43 10.76 -12.27 -6.95
N PRO A 44 11.04 -13.56 -6.65
CA PRO A 44 10.74 -14.67 -7.56
C PRO A 44 9.24 -14.84 -7.85
N ALA A 45 8.38 -14.49 -6.89
CA ALA A 45 6.91 -14.51 -7.06
C ALA A 45 6.33 -13.25 -7.75
N ARG A 46 7.15 -12.32 -8.27
CA ARG A 46 6.67 -11.11 -8.93
C ARG A 46 5.95 -11.48 -10.24
N PRO A 47 4.65 -11.17 -10.40
CA PRO A 47 3.92 -11.49 -11.62
C PRO A 47 4.45 -10.71 -12.83
N ALA A 48 4.40 -11.33 -14.01
CA ALA A 48 4.63 -10.64 -15.28
C ALA A 48 3.66 -9.45 -15.43
N GLY A 49 4.20 -8.29 -15.83
CA GLY A 49 3.41 -7.08 -15.99
C GLY A 49 2.95 -6.42 -14.68
N TYR A 50 3.52 -6.80 -13.53
CA TYR A 50 3.24 -6.14 -12.25
C TYR A 50 3.50 -4.63 -12.31
N GLN A 51 2.47 -3.84 -12.03
CA GLN A 51 2.54 -2.39 -11.92
C GLN A 51 2.51 -1.99 -10.44
N PRO A 52 3.56 -1.33 -9.93
CA PRO A 52 3.57 -0.77 -8.58
C PRO A 52 2.44 0.24 -8.38
N LEU A 53 1.92 0.32 -7.15
CA LEU A 53 0.85 1.26 -6.80
C LEU A 53 1.39 2.66 -6.44
N ASP A 54 2.71 2.83 -6.37
CA ASP A 54 3.40 4.08 -6.04
C ASP A 54 2.89 5.26 -6.87
N ALA A 55 2.79 5.11 -8.19
CA ALA A 55 2.30 6.15 -9.08
C ALA A 55 0.82 6.50 -8.80
N PHE A 56 0.00 5.50 -8.46
CA PHE A 56 -1.40 5.69 -8.07
C PHE A 56 -1.51 6.47 -6.76
N TRP A 57 -0.72 6.12 -5.74
CA TRP A 57 -0.72 6.83 -4.45
C TRP A 57 -0.20 8.26 -4.57
N ARG A 58 0.87 8.48 -5.35
CA ARG A 58 1.42 9.82 -5.61
C ARG A 58 0.42 10.74 -6.29
N LYS A 59 -0.32 10.25 -7.29
CA LYS A 59 -1.39 11.01 -7.95
C LYS A 59 -2.51 11.41 -6.99
N ARG A 60 -2.70 10.66 -5.90
CA ARG A 60 -3.63 11.00 -4.82
C ARG A 60 -3.03 11.92 -3.76
N GLY A 61 -1.76 12.32 -3.86
CA GLY A 61 -1.10 13.20 -2.89
C GLY A 61 -0.47 12.49 -1.70
N TYR A 62 -0.34 11.16 -1.73
CA TYR A 62 0.47 10.44 -0.75
C TYR A 62 1.95 10.49 -1.13
N ALA A 63 2.81 10.64 -0.14
CA ALA A 63 4.25 10.55 -0.29
C ALA A 63 4.83 9.56 0.74
N PRO A 64 5.92 8.85 0.41
CA PRO A 64 6.62 8.04 1.39
C PRO A 64 7.20 8.96 2.48
N MET A 65 7.07 8.56 3.73
CA MET A 65 7.68 9.26 4.86
C MET A 65 9.18 8.93 4.89
N PRO A 66 10.08 9.91 4.63
CA PRO A 66 11.51 9.64 4.56
C PRO A 66 12.04 9.11 5.90
N GLY A 67 12.82 8.02 5.84
CA GLY A 67 13.39 7.39 7.03
C GLY A 67 12.40 6.64 7.91
N PHE A 68 11.12 6.56 7.55
CA PHE A 68 10.11 5.85 8.34
C PHE A 68 9.71 4.52 7.70
N VAL A 69 10.58 3.54 7.91
CA VAL A 69 10.37 2.12 7.57
C VAL A 69 10.28 1.34 8.87
N THR A 70 9.22 0.55 9.03
CA THR A 70 9.08 -0.35 10.18
C THR A 70 9.17 -1.79 9.72
N GLU A 71 9.21 -2.73 10.66
CA GLU A 71 9.12 -4.15 10.36
C GLU A 71 7.87 -4.75 10.97
N LEU A 72 7.25 -5.67 10.23
CA LEU A 72 6.21 -6.55 10.74
C LEU A 72 6.60 -7.98 10.38
N ALA A 73 6.63 -8.88 11.36
CA ALA A 73 6.95 -10.29 11.11
C ALA A 73 5.71 -11.06 10.68
N TRP A 74 5.86 -11.90 9.65
CA TRP A 74 4.92 -12.96 9.32
C TRP A 74 5.63 -14.04 8.51
N LYS A 75 5.01 -15.22 8.44
CA LYS A 75 5.45 -16.32 7.57
C LYS A 75 4.91 -16.11 6.16
N GLU A 76 5.78 -15.82 5.20
CA GLU A 76 5.41 -15.67 3.79
C GLU A 76 5.16 -17.03 3.12
N HIS A 77 4.44 -17.03 2.00
CA HIS A 77 4.30 -18.24 1.20
C HIS A 77 5.66 -18.76 0.72
N GLY A 78 5.96 -20.02 1.04
CA GLY A 78 7.24 -20.67 0.71
C GLY A 78 8.31 -20.54 1.78
N GLU A 79 8.08 -19.79 2.85
CA GLU A 79 9.01 -19.72 3.99
C GLU A 79 8.72 -20.80 5.03
N ALA A 80 9.76 -21.33 5.67
CA ALA A 80 9.62 -22.31 6.74
C ALA A 80 9.11 -21.65 8.03
N GLU A 81 9.66 -20.49 8.37
CA GLU A 81 9.44 -19.75 9.62
C GLU A 81 9.01 -18.31 9.36
N GLU A 82 8.52 -17.63 10.39
CA GLU A 82 8.26 -16.19 10.32
C GLU A 82 9.56 -15.40 10.15
N SER A 83 9.49 -14.31 9.39
CA SER A 83 10.61 -13.37 9.26
C SER A 83 10.12 -11.92 9.18
N PRO A 84 10.92 -10.95 9.65
CA PRO A 84 10.55 -9.54 9.60
C PRO A 84 10.48 -9.05 8.16
N LYS A 85 9.46 -8.26 7.85
CA LYS A 85 9.27 -7.66 6.53
C LYS A 85 9.23 -6.15 6.64
N PRO A 86 10.05 -5.43 5.85
CA PRO A 86 10.08 -3.98 5.88
C PRO A 86 8.81 -3.37 5.27
N MET A 87 8.32 -2.31 5.91
CA MET A 87 7.09 -1.61 5.60
C MET A 87 7.36 -0.12 5.46
N GLN A 88 7.22 0.43 4.24
CA GLN A 88 7.32 1.87 4.01
C GLN A 88 5.99 2.54 4.39
N TYR A 89 6.04 3.56 5.25
CA TYR A 89 4.88 4.39 5.54
C TYR A 89 4.68 5.48 4.50
N TRP A 90 3.43 5.70 4.12
CA TRP A 90 2.97 6.73 3.21
C TRP A 90 2.01 7.66 3.93
N LEU A 91 2.12 8.96 3.66
CA LEU A 91 1.32 9.99 4.30
C LEU A 91 0.75 10.96 3.26
N ARG A 92 -0.51 11.32 3.45
CA ARG A 92 -1.14 12.47 2.82
C ARG A 92 -1.69 13.37 3.92
N ARG A 93 -1.41 14.66 3.85
CA ARG A 93 -1.97 15.69 4.73
C ARG A 93 -3.07 16.48 4.00
N TRP A 94 -4.05 16.98 4.74
CA TRP A 94 -5.14 17.85 4.28
C TRP A 94 -5.20 19.12 5.11
#